data_AF-A0A943BGX2-F1
#
_entry.id   AF-A0A943BGX2-F1
#
_cell.length_a   1.000
_cell.length_b   1.000
_cell.length_c   1.000
_cell.angle_alpha   90.00
_cell.angle_beta   90.00
_cell.angle_gamma   90.00
#
_symmetry.space_group_name_H-M   'P 1'
#
loop_
_entity.id
_entity.type
_entity.pdbx_description
1 polymer ?
#
loop_
_entity_poly.entity_id
_entity_poly.type
_entity_poly.pdbx_seq_one_letter_code
_entity_poly.pdbx_strand_id
1 'polypeptide(L)' 'MEELKKCPFCGGEASLIKTICLDNNYEGYFVHHECEMTIAPIETSNFTTEKLAIKAWNRRVKE' A
#
# COMPACT_ATOMS: atom_id res chain seq x y z
N MET A 1 3.87 -4.41 14.61
CA MET A 1 3.27 -3.97 13.33
C MET A 1 4.27 -4.32 12.24
N GLU A 2 3.87 -4.90 11.11
CA GLU A 2 4.82 -5.21 10.02
C GLU A 2 5.21 -3.91 9.32
N GLU A 3 6.50 -3.71 9.01
CA GLU A 3 6.98 -2.55 8.28
C GLU A 3 6.78 -2.73 6.77
N LEU A 4 6.58 -1.62 6.05
CA LEU A 4 6.49 -1.64 4.59
C LEU A 4 7.89 -1.85 3.99
N LYS A 5 8.05 -2.89 3.18
CA LYS A 5 9.24 -3.08 2.36
C LYS A 5 9.33 -1.97 1.30
N LYS A 6 10.53 -1.60 0.91
CA LYS A 6 10.77 -0.59 -0.14
C LYS A 6 10.20 -1.02 -1.49
N CYS A 7 9.90 -0.04 -2.35
CA CYS A 7 9.46 -0.28 -3.72
C CYS A 7 10.47 -1.18 -4.47
N PRO A 8 10.05 -2.30 -5.08
CA PRO A 8 10.96 -3.22 -5.75
C PRO A 8 11.54 -2.66 -7.07
N PHE A 9 11.04 -1.51 -7.54
CA PHE A 9 11.48 -0.91 -8.80
C PHE A 9 12.48 0.22 -8.58
N CYS A 10 12.14 1.21 -7.74
CA CYS A 10 13.00 2.38 -7.48
C CYS A 10 13.66 2.39 -6.09
N GLY A 11 13.33 1.45 -5.21
CA GLY A 11 13.83 1.44 -3.83
C GLY A 11 13.27 2.52 -2.90
N GLY A 12 12.28 3.29 -3.35
CA GLY A 12 11.62 4.34 -2.58
C GLY A 12 10.68 3.81 -1.49
N GLU A 13 10.30 4.71 -0.58
CA GLU A 13 9.35 4.41 0.50
C GLU A 13 7.90 4.48 0.01
N ALA A 14 7.08 3.54 0.49
CA ALA A 14 5.64 3.51 0.21
C ALA A 14 4.86 3.95 1.45
N SER A 15 3.67 4.49 1.25
CA SER A 15 2.81 4.99 2.32
C SER A 15 1.58 4.11 2.48
N LEU A 16 1.22 3.81 3.73
CA LEU A 16 -0.06 3.21 4.06
C LEU A 16 -1.11 4.31 4.21
N ILE A 17 -2.20 4.22 3.47
CA ILE A 17 -3.30 5.18 3.47
C ILE A 17 -4.53 4.53 4.08
N LYS A 18 -5.10 5.20 5.09
CA LYS A 18 -6.43 4.89 5.64
C LYS A 18 -7.48 5.75 4.95
N THR A 19 -8.56 5.13 4.53
CA THR A 19 -9.76 5.75 3.95
C THR A 19 -10.95 5.46 4.83
N ILE A 20 -11.87 6.41 4.93
CA ILE A 20 -13.12 6.25 5.65
C ILE A 20 -14.24 6.68 4.71
N CYS A 21 -15.16 5.78 4.41
CA CYS A 21 -16.40 6.12 3.73
C CYS A 21 -17.34 6.77 4.75
N LEU A 22 -17.65 8.05 4.55
CA LEU A 22 -18.46 8.82 5.51
C LEU A 22 -19.92 8.35 5.58
N ASP A 23 -20.43 7.74 4.51
CA ASP A 23 -21.84 7.32 4.44
C ASP A 23 -22.13 6.05 5.26
N ASN A 24 -21.14 5.17 5.43
CA ASN A 24 -21.33 3.89 6.11
C ASN A 24 -20.22 3.55 7.13
N ASN A 25 -19.34 4.51 7.44
CA ASN A 25 -18.17 4.35 8.32
C ASN A 25 -17.25 3.19 7.94
N TYR A 26 -17.27 2.76 6.67
CA TYR A 26 -16.36 1.72 6.20
C TYR A 26 -14.93 2.24 6.23
N GLU A 27 -14.06 1.56 6.97
CA GLU A 27 -12.63 1.81 6.96
C GLU A 27 -11.93 0.93 5.93
N GLY A 28 -11.12 1.55 5.08
CA GLY A 28 -10.29 0.89 4.09
C GLY A 28 -8.82 1.27 4.23
N TYR A 29 -7.93 0.34 3.94
CA TYR A 29 -6.49 0.51 3.98
C TYR A 29 -5.87 0.06 2.67
N PHE A 30 -5.02 0.87 2.08
CA PHE A 30 -4.23 0.51 0.89
C PHE A 30 -2.84 1.12 0.97
N VAL A 31 -1.88 0.52 0.28
CA VAL A 31 -0.53 1.06 0.14
C VAL A 31 -0.42 1.78 -1.19
N HIS A 32 0.21 2.96 -1.18
CA HIS A 32 0.44 3.80 -2.34
C HIS A 32 1.91 4.24 -2.41
N HIS A 33 2.44 4.33 -3.62
CA HIS A 33 3.78 4.84 -3.87
C HIS A 33 3.87 5.49 -5.25
N GLU A 34 4.34 6.74 -5.27
CA GLU A 34 4.75 7.44 -6.48
C GLU A 34 6.12 6.94 -6.92
N CYS A 35 6.15 6.16 -8.01
CA CYS A 35 7.36 5.53 -8.52
C CYS A 35 7.81 6.19 -9.82
N GLU A 36 9.01 6.76 -9.82
CA GLU A 36 9.61 7.40 -11.01
C GLU A 36 9.88 6.41 -12.16
N MET A 37 9.87 5.10 -11.87
CA MET A 37 10.11 4.03 -12.86
C MET A 37 8.82 3.54 -13.54
N THR A 38 7.64 4.01 -13.12
CA THR A 38 6.35 3.62 -13.70
C THR A 38 5.59 4.82 -14.22
N ILE A 39 4.75 4.59 -15.24
CA ILE A 39 3.94 5.67 -15.86
C ILE A 39 2.81 6.14 -14.92
N ALA A 40 2.42 5.31 -13.95
CA ALA A 40 1.38 5.59 -12.98
C ALA A 40 1.83 5.18 -11.57
N PRO A 41 1.20 5.71 -10.51
CA PRO A 41 1.49 5.30 -9.14
C PRO A 41 1.23 3.81 -8.92
N ILE A 42 1.98 3.21 -8.01
CA ILE A 42 1.83 1.79 -7.67
C ILE A 42 1.02 1.69 -6.40
N GLU A 43 -0.11 1.00 -6.47
CA GLU A 43 -1.01 0.82 -5.34
C GLU A 43 -1.41 -0.64 -5.12
N THR A 44 -1.91 -0.93 -3.93
CA THR A 44 -2.66 -2.18 -3.65
C THR A 44 -4.16 -1.93 -3.79
N SER A 45 -4.93 -3.01 -3.82
CA SER A 45 -6.38 -2.91 -3.58
C SER A 45 -6.67 -2.34 -2.18
N ASN A 46 -7.91 -1.92 -1.96
CA ASN A 46 -8.40 -1.54 -0.64
C ASN A 46 -8.69 -2.78 0.23
N PHE A 47 -8.27 -2.76 1.49
CA PHE A 47 -8.45 -3.85 2.45
C PHE A 47 -9.10 -3.36 3.74
N THR A 48 -9.75 -4.26 4.47
CA THR A 48 -10.41 -3.94 5.75
C THR A 48 -9.45 -3.75 6.93
N THR A 49 -8.17 -4.08 6.78
CA THR A 49 -7.16 -3.93 7.84
C THR A 49 -5.81 -3.52 7.28
N GLU A 50 -5.05 -2.74 8.05
CA GLU A 50 -3.66 -2.33 7.75
C GLU A 50 -2.77 -3.53 7.42
N LYS A 51 -2.87 -4.61 8.22
CA LYS A 51 -2.06 -5.83 8.07
C LYS A 51 -2.25 -6.49 6.70
N LEU A 52 -3.47 -6.50 6.16
CA LEU A 52 -3.73 -7.08 4.85
C LEU A 52 -3.10 -6.22 3.74
N ALA A 53 -3.19 -4.89 3.84
CA ALA A 53 -2.58 -3.98 2.88
C ALA A 53 -1.04 -4.12 2.89
N ILE A 54 -0.42 -4.14 4.07
CA ILE A 54 1.03 -4.33 4.22
C ILE A 54 1.47 -5.68 3.66
N LYS A 55 0.77 -6.77 3.99
CA LYS A 55 1.08 -8.11 3.45
C LYS A 55 0.95 -8.16 1.92
N ALA A 56 -0.07 -7.51 1.36
CA ALA A 56 -0.30 -7.46 -0.08
C ALA A 56 0.77 -6.64 -0.84
N TRP A 57 1.35 -5.62 -0.18
CA TRP A 57 2.50 -4.88 -0.68
C TRP A 57 3.79 -5.70 -0.56
N ASN A 58 4.10 -6.19 0.64
CA ASN A 58 5.37 -6.86 0.95
C ASN A 58 5.59 -8.15 0.15
N ARG A 59 4.54 -8.85 -0.29
CA ARG A 59 4.66 -10.03 -1.17
C ARG A 59 5.26 -9.74 -2.55
N ARG A 60 5.33 -8.46 -2.96
CA ARG A 60 5.88 -8.03 -4.27
C ARG A 60 7.40 -8.00 -4.29
N VAL A 61 8.03 -7.91 -3.12
CA VAL A 61 9.48 -7.84 -2.97
C VAL A 61 10.01 -9.25 -2.71
N LYS A 62 10.80 -9.80 -3.65
CA LYS A 62 11.55 -11.05 -3.40
C LYS A 62 12.65 -10.75 -2.39
N GLU A 63 12.84 -11.65 -1.43
CA GLU A 63 13.92 -11.58 -0.44
C GLU A 63 15.29 -11.85 -1.06
#